data_AF-A0A519UDS4-F1
#
_entry.id   AF-A0A519UDS4-F1
#
_cell.length_a   1.000
_cell.length_b   1.000
_cell.length_c   1.000
_cell.angle_alpha   90.00
_cell.angle_beta   90.00
_cell.angle_gamma   90.00
#
_symmetry.space_group_name_H-M   'P 1'
#
loop_
_entity.id
_entity.type
_entity.pdbx_description
1 polymer ?
#
loop_
_entity_poly.entity_id
_entity_poly.type
_entity_poly.pdbx_seq_one_letter_code
_entity_poly.pdbx_strand_id
1 'polypeptide(L)'
;TIPREEFYTGAGIVRAIPGPVFSIASFTGGMALRDQGTGWQLIGCVIASIAIFLPSALLVIFFFPIWNNLKKYAVVYRALEGINAVVVGIMIASTLYMMKDISLTELRTISVLNIGVIAGTWILLSVKKIPSPIIVILCLLLGWLF
;
A
#
# COMPACT_ATOMS: atom_id res chain seq x y z
N THR A 1 10.65 -9.81 -26.72
CA THR A 1 9.97 -10.55 -25.64
C THR A 1 10.85 -10.47 -24.41
N ILE A 2 10.32 -10.15 -23.23
CA ILE A 2 11.17 -9.93 -22.04
C ILE A 2 11.69 -11.29 -21.53
N PRO A 3 13.01 -11.50 -21.39
CA PRO A 3 13.54 -12.75 -20.85
C PRO A 3 13.14 -12.93 -19.38
N ARG A 4 12.83 -14.18 -19.00
CA ARG A 4 12.23 -14.49 -17.68
C ARG A 4 13.08 -14.01 -16.51
N GLU A 5 14.40 -14.18 -16.59
CA GLU A 5 15.32 -13.77 -15.52
C GLU A 5 15.35 -12.26 -15.33
N GLU A 6 15.42 -11.47 -16.40
CA GLU A 6 15.38 -10.01 -16.31
C GLU A 6 14.02 -9.51 -15.78
N PHE A 7 12.92 -10.16 -16.16
CA PHE A 7 11.60 -9.85 -15.63
C PHE A 7 11.50 -10.13 -14.13
N TYR A 8 11.98 -11.29 -13.66
CA TYR A 8 11.95 -11.63 -12.23
C TYR A 8 12.85 -10.73 -11.39
N THR A 9 14.07 -10.44 -11.86
CA THR A 9 14.99 -9.52 -11.18
C THR A 9 14.38 -8.12 -11.12
N GLY A 10 13.84 -7.62 -12.22
CA GLY A 10 13.18 -6.33 -12.28
C GLY A 10 11.93 -6.23 -11.40
N ALA A 11 11.07 -7.26 -11.42
CA ALA A 11 9.92 -7.34 -10.54
C ALA A 11 10.31 -7.41 -9.06
N GLY A 12 11.42 -8.07 -8.73
CA GLY A 12 12.02 -8.06 -7.39
C GLY A 12 12.45 -6.66 -6.95
N ILE A 13 13.15 -5.93 -7.83
CA ILE A 13 13.58 -4.55 -7.56
C ILE A 13 12.38 -3.62 -7.35
N VAL A 14 11.35 -3.72 -8.20
CA VAL A 14 10.12 -2.90 -8.07
C VAL A 14 9.37 -3.20 -6.76
N ARG A 15 9.40 -4.45 -6.28
CA ARG A 15 8.78 -4.83 -5.00
C ARG A 15 9.62 -4.45 -3.78
N ALA A 16 10.95 -4.36 -3.92
CA ALA A 16 11.85 -3.97 -2.84
C ALA A 16 11.79 -2.46 -2.56
N ILE A 17 11.55 -1.66 -3.59
CA ILE A 17 11.34 -0.21 -3.43
C ILE A 17 9.95 0.01 -2.83
N PRO A 18 9.81 0.79 -1.74
CA PRO A 18 8.52 1.20 -1.21
C PRO A 18 7.88 2.17 -2.20
N GLY A 19 7.25 1.59 -3.22
CA GLY A 19 6.68 2.30 -4.35
C GLY A 19 5.26 1.84 -4.62
N PRO A 20 4.48 2.64 -5.35
CA PRO A 20 3.18 2.21 -5.79
C PRO A 20 3.27 0.95 -6.64
N VAL A 21 2.30 0.04 -6.46
CA VAL A 21 2.24 -1.21 -7.23
C VAL A 21 2.16 -0.97 -8.74
N PHE A 22 1.73 0.21 -9.20
CA PHE A 22 1.67 0.56 -10.62
C PHE A 22 3.06 0.72 -11.27
N SER A 23 4.12 0.93 -10.49
CA SER A 23 5.49 1.07 -11.01
C SER A 23 5.93 -0.16 -11.81
N ILE A 24 5.34 -1.33 -11.53
CA ILE A 24 5.60 -2.56 -12.30
C ILE A 24 5.12 -2.45 -13.75
N ALA A 25 4.03 -1.72 -14.00
CA ALA A 25 3.50 -1.53 -15.34
C ALA A 25 4.45 -0.64 -16.16
N SER A 26 4.92 0.47 -15.58
CA SER A 26 5.92 1.35 -16.19
C SER A 26 7.22 0.59 -16.49
N PHE A 27 7.70 -0.21 -15.53
CA PHE A 27 8.88 -1.06 -15.73
C PHE A 27 8.69 -2.06 -16.87
N THR A 28 7.56 -2.78 -16.89
CA THR A 28 7.25 -3.79 -17.92
C THR A 28 7.14 -3.14 -19.30
N GLY A 29 6.55 -1.94 -19.39
CA GLY A 29 6.47 -1.15 -20.62
C GLY A 29 7.83 -0.72 -21.16
N GLY A 30 8.74 -0.27 -20.29
CA GLY A 30 10.11 0.04 -20.67
C GLY A 30 10.88 -1.19 -21.15
N MET A 31 10.77 -2.30 -20.41
CA MET A 31 11.40 -3.57 -20.77
C MET A 31 10.90 -4.14 -22.10
N ALA A 32 9.62 -3.93 -22.43
CA ALA A 32 9.05 -4.38 -23.70
C ALA A 32 9.65 -3.68 -24.92
N LEU A 33 10.11 -2.43 -24.78
CA LEU A 33 10.68 -1.60 -25.84
C LEU A 33 12.22 -1.46 -25.76
N ARG A 34 12.88 -2.22 -24.87
CA ARG A 34 14.34 -2.16 -24.66
C ARG A 34 15.14 -2.39 -25.95
N ASP A 35 14.69 -3.33 -26.77
CA ASP A 35 15.40 -3.77 -27.99
C ASP A 35 15.47 -2.67 -29.07
N GLN A 36 14.66 -1.60 -28.96
CA GLN A 36 14.62 -0.50 -29.93
C GLN A 36 15.48 0.71 -29.52
N GLY A 37 16.14 0.66 -28.36
CA GLY A 37 17.06 1.68 -27.86
C GLY A 37 16.51 2.50 -26.68
N THR A 38 17.39 3.28 -26.03
CA THR A 38 17.09 3.99 -24.78
C THR A 38 15.93 4.97 -24.88
N GLY A 39 15.76 5.63 -26.02
CA GLY A 39 14.62 6.55 -26.26
C GLY A 39 13.27 5.82 -26.29
N TRP A 40 13.23 4.64 -26.92
CA TRP A 40 12.03 3.81 -26.99
C TRP A 40 11.70 3.16 -25.65
N GLN A 41 12.71 2.82 -24.85
CA GLN A 41 12.51 2.37 -23.48
C GLN A 41 11.80 3.43 -22.63
N LEU A 42 12.18 4.71 -22.74
CA LEU A 42 11.52 5.80 -22.02
C LEU A 42 10.06 5.96 -22.47
N ILE A 43 9.82 5.91 -23.79
CA ILE A 43 8.47 5.98 -24.37
C ILE A 43 7.62 4.80 -23.88
N GLY A 44 8.18 3.59 -23.83
CA GLY A 44 7.52 2.39 -23.31
C GLY A 44 7.07 2.55 -21.85
N CYS A 45 7.91 3.15 -20.99
CA CYS A 45 7.54 3.48 -19.61
C CYS A 45 6.35 4.45 -19.54
N VAL A 46 6.34 5.49 -20.37
CA VAL A 46 5.26 6.50 -20.38
C VAL A 46 3.95 5.90 -20.90
N ILE A 47 4.01 5.17 -22.01
CA ILE A 47 2.81 4.52 -22.59
C ILE A 47 2.20 3.55 -21.59
N ALA A 48 3.00 2.70 -20.94
CA ALA A 48 2.46 1.75 -19.97
C ALA A 48 1.88 2.43 -18.73
N SER A 49 2.48 3.54 -18.29
CA SER A 49 1.94 4.36 -17.20
C SER A 49 0.59 4.97 -17.59
N ILE A 50 0.47 5.53 -18.79
CA ILE A 50 -0.81 6.04 -19.28
C ILE A 50 -1.82 4.90 -19.39
N ALA A 51 -1.44 3.77 -19.97
CA ALA A 51 -2.33 2.63 -20.19
C ALA A 51 -2.89 2.03 -18.88
N ILE A 52 -2.12 2.00 -17.78
CA ILE A 52 -2.63 1.49 -16.49
C ILE A 52 -3.60 2.48 -15.82
N PHE A 53 -3.39 3.78 -15.97
CA PHE A 53 -4.25 4.81 -15.36
C PHE A 53 -5.47 5.17 -16.21
N LEU A 54 -5.37 5.06 -17.53
CA LEU A 54 -6.42 5.42 -18.48
C LEU A 54 -7.78 4.75 -18.17
N PRO A 55 -7.89 3.42 -17.99
CA PRO A 55 -9.19 2.80 -17.71
C PRO A 55 -9.80 3.28 -16.39
N SER A 56 -8.97 3.50 -15.37
CA SER A 56 -9.43 4.03 -14.08
C SER A 56 -9.95 5.46 -14.21
N ALA A 57 -9.22 6.33 -14.93
CA ALA A 57 -9.62 7.71 -15.17
C ALA A 57 -10.92 7.82 -15.98
N LEU A 58 -11.04 7.01 -17.05
CA LEU A 58 -12.27 6.93 -17.84
C LEU A 58 -13.46 6.46 -17.00
N LEU A 59 -13.26 5.47 -16.14
CA LEU A 59 -14.32 4.96 -15.26
C LEU A 59 -14.81 6.05 -14.30
N VAL A 60 -13.90 6.84 -13.70
CA VAL A 60 -14.28 7.96 -12.84
C VAL A 60 -15.09 9.01 -13.60
N ILE A 61 -14.66 9.41 -14.80
CA ILE A 61 -15.36 10.43 -15.60
C ILE A 61 -16.74 9.92 -16.04
N PHE A 62 -16.84 8.65 -16.44
CA PHE A 62 -18.10 8.05 -16.89
C PHE A 62 -19.09 7.83 -15.74
N PHE A 63 -18.60 7.43 -14.55
CA PHE A 63 -19.44 7.22 -13.38
C PHE A 63 -19.75 8.51 -12.61
N PHE A 64 -19.02 9.60 -12.81
CA PHE A 64 -19.28 10.89 -12.17
C PHE A 64 -20.75 11.39 -12.28
N PRO A 65 -21.40 11.39 -13.47
CA PRO A 65 -22.81 11.78 -13.57
C PRO A 65 -23.76 10.82 -12.85
N ILE A 66 -23.46 9.52 -12.85
CA ILE A 66 -24.23 8.51 -12.11
C ILE A 66 -24.12 8.78 -10.61
N TRP A 67 -22.91 9.04 -10.13
CA TRP A 67 -22.63 9.37 -8.73
C TRP A 67 -23.40 10.62 -8.27
N ASN A 68 -23.48 11.66 -9.10
CA ASN A 68 -24.22 12.87 -8.78
C ASN A 68 -25.74 12.64 -8.64
N ASN A 69 -26.28 11.68 -9.41
CA ASN A 69 -27.68 11.27 -9.26
C ASN A 69 -27.88 10.37 -8.04
N LEU A 70 -26.93 9.48 -7.75
CA LEU A 70 -26.98 8.56 -6.61
C LEU A 70 -26.95 9.30 -5.26
N LYS A 71 -26.20 10.41 -5.16
CA LYS A 71 -26.14 11.25 -3.96
C LYS A 71 -27.47 11.86 -3.53
N LYS A 72 -28.47 11.94 -4.43
CA LYS A 72 -29.81 12.47 -4.10
C LYS A 72 -30.61 11.51 -3.23
N TYR A 73 -30.22 10.24 -3.16
CA TYR A 73 -30.89 9.22 -2.37
C TYR A 73 -30.24 9.10 -0.99
N ALA A 74 -31.00 9.42 0.07
CA ALA A 74 -30.53 9.35 1.45
C ALA A 74 -30.04 7.94 1.85
N VAL A 75 -30.61 6.88 1.27
CA VAL A 75 -30.20 5.49 1.53
C VAL A 75 -28.75 5.24 1.12
N VAL A 76 -28.30 5.78 -0.01
CA VAL A 76 -26.94 5.60 -0.54
C VAL A 76 -25.92 6.32 0.34
N TYR A 77 -26.28 7.52 0.80
CA TYR A 77 -25.44 8.28 1.73
C TYR A 77 -25.29 7.55 3.09
N ARG A 78 -26.36 6.98 3.63
CA ARG A 78 -26.30 6.20 4.87
C ARG A 78 -25.51 4.89 4.71
N ALA A 79 -25.55 4.27 3.53
CA ALA A 79 -24.73 3.10 3.24
C ALA A 79 -23.23 3.42 3.23
N LEU A 80 -22.81 4.61 2.78
CA LEU A 80 -21.42 5.06 2.83
C LEU A 80 -20.86 5.12 4.25
N GLU A 81 -21.65 5.60 5.22
CA GLU A 81 -21.25 5.56 6.63
C GLU A 81 -21.06 4.13 7.13
N GLY A 82 -21.95 3.22 6.72
CA GLY A 82 -21.81 1.78 7.00
C GLY A 82 -20.55 1.18 6.40
N ILE A 83 -20.20 1.53 5.16
CA ILE A 83 -18.96 1.08 4.51
C ILE A 83 -17.74 1.55 5.31
N ASN A 84 -17.71 2.82 5.73
CA ASN A 84 -16.61 3.33 6.55
C ASN A 84 -16.50 2.57 7.88
N ALA A 85 -17.61 2.28 8.55
CA ALA A 85 -17.62 1.48 9.78
C ALA A 85 -17.09 0.06 9.55
N VAL A 86 -17.46 -0.59 8.44
CA VAL A 86 -16.95 -1.91 8.06
C VAL A 86 -15.45 -1.88 7.80
N VAL A 87 -14.95 -0.87 7.08
CA VAL A 87 -13.50 -0.72 6.81
C VAL A 87 -12.72 -0.60 8.12
N VAL A 88 -13.17 0.24 9.06
CA VAL A 88 -12.53 0.37 10.37
C VAL A 88 -12.59 -0.95 11.14
N GLY A 89 -13.72 -1.66 11.11
CA GLY A 89 -13.86 -2.98 11.73
C GLY A 89 -12.89 -4.02 11.15
N ILE A 90 -12.73 -4.06 9.83
CA ILE A 90 -11.75 -4.94 9.16
C ILE A 90 -10.32 -4.56 9.56
N MET A 91 -9.99 -3.26 9.61
CA MET A 91 -8.66 -2.81 10.04
C MET A 91 -8.35 -3.26 11.48
N ILE A 92 -9.31 -3.15 12.39
CA ILE A 92 -9.16 -3.64 13.77
C ILE A 92 -9.00 -5.16 13.77
N ALA A 93 -9.84 -5.90 13.03
CA ALA A 93 -9.76 -7.35 12.96
C ALA A 93 -8.42 -7.84 12.39
N SER A 94 -7.92 -7.22 11.32
CA SER A 94 -6.59 -7.49 10.75
C SER A 94 -5.48 -7.17 11.75
N THR A 95 -5.59 -6.07 12.49
CA THR A 95 -4.62 -5.71 13.53
C THR A 95 -4.58 -6.77 14.63
N LEU A 96 -5.74 -7.19 15.14
CA LEU A 96 -5.84 -8.25 16.14
C LEU A 96 -5.33 -9.60 15.62
N TYR A 97 -5.60 -9.91 14.35
CA TYR A 97 -5.09 -11.12 13.71
C TYR A 97 -3.57 -11.10 13.63
N MET A 98 -2.97 -10.01 13.15
CA MET A 98 -1.51 -9.85 13.10
C MET A 98 -0.89 -9.86 14.51
N MET A 99 -1.57 -9.30 15.52
CA MET A 99 -1.10 -9.36 16.91
C MET A 99 -1.09 -10.78 17.49
N LYS A 100 -1.99 -11.67 17.05
CA LYS A 100 -2.01 -13.06 17.51
C LYS A 100 -0.77 -13.83 17.06
N ASP A 101 -0.30 -13.59 15.85
CA ASP A 101 0.92 -14.22 15.31
C ASP A 101 2.21 -13.66 15.96
N ILE A 102 2.16 -12.45 16.54
CA ILE A 102 3.24 -11.87 17.34
C ILE A 102 3.15 -12.47 18.76
N SER A 103 3.47 -13.77 18.90
CA SER A 103 3.73 -14.52 20.15
C SER A 103 3.17 -13.94 21.48
N LEU A 104 1.87 -13.64 21.53
CA LEU A 104 1.18 -13.34 22.80
C LEU A 104 0.96 -14.61 23.64
N THR A 105 1.15 -15.79 23.04
CA THR A 105 0.85 -17.10 23.62
C THR A 105 1.99 -17.72 24.43
N GLU A 106 3.23 -17.24 24.30
CA GLU A 106 4.31 -17.62 25.20
C GLU A 106 4.57 -16.49 26.19
N LEU A 107 4.21 -16.71 27.45
CA LEU A 107 4.53 -15.84 28.59
C LEU A 107 6.04 -15.84 28.87
N ARG A 108 6.83 -15.32 27.93
CA ARG A 108 8.26 -15.00 28.10
C ARG A 108 8.40 -13.50 28.22
N THR A 109 9.40 -13.01 28.96
CA THR A 109 9.68 -11.58 29.25
C THR A 109 9.64 -10.66 28.02
N ILE A 110 9.87 -11.21 26.82
CA ILE A 110 9.81 -10.52 25.52
C ILE A 110 8.38 -10.08 25.15
N SER A 111 7.33 -10.80 25.60
CA SER A 111 5.93 -10.49 25.33
C SER A 111 5.47 -9.20 26.02
N VAL A 112 5.96 -8.94 27.24
CA VAL A 112 5.67 -7.69 27.98
C VAL A 112 6.34 -6.49 27.30
N LEU A 113 7.54 -6.67 26.74
CA LEU A 113 8.24 -5.64 25.99
C LEU A 113 7.50 -5.29 24.68
N ASN A 114 7.02 -6.28 23.93
CA ASN A 114 6.26 -6.07 22.70
C ASN A 114 4.94 -5.33 22.95
N ILE A 115 4.19 -5.70 24.00
CA ILE A 115 2.98 -4.98 24.40
C ILE A 115 3.32 -3.54 24.79
N GLY A 116 4.43 -3.33 25.51
CA GLY A 116 4.94 -1.99 25.86
C GLY A 116 5.31 -1.14 24.65
N VAL A 117 5.95 -1.73 23.64
CA VAL A 117 6.31 -1.05 22.37
C VAL A 117 5.08 -0.73 21.55
N ILE A 118 4.09 -1.62 21.47
CA ILE A 118 2.82 -1.39 20.76
C ILE A 118 2.04 -0.25 21.44
N ALA A 119 1.86 -0.33 22.76
CA ALA A 119 1.16 0.70 23.52
C ALA A 119 1.91 2.05 23.47
N GLY A 120 3.23 2.03 23.62
CA GLY A 120 4.09 3.22 23.53
C GLY A 120 4.01 3.87 22.14
N THR A 121 4.10 3.08 21.07
CA THR A 121 3.98 3.56 19.69
C THR A 121 2.59 4.11 19.40
N TRP A 122 1.53 3.44 19.86
CA TRP A 122 0.15 3.89 19.72
C TRP A 122 -0.09 5.23 20.43
N ILE A 123 0.42 5.39 21.66
CA ILE A 123 0.35 6.65 22.40
C ILE A 123 1.16 7.75 21.70
N LEU A 124 2.36 7.44 21.20
CA LEU A 124 3.21 8.41 20.50
C LEU A 124 2.53 8.94 19.23
N LEU A 125 1.89 8.06 18.47
CA LEU A 125 1.15 8.40 17.24
C LEU A 125 -0.16 9.14 17.51
N SER A 126 -0.83 8.83 18.62
CA SER A 126 -2.09 9.48 19.02
C SER A 126 -1.86 10.91 19.51
N VAL A 127 -0.75 11.16 20.21
CA VAL A 127 -0.47 12.46 20.84
C VAL A 127 0.39 13.38 19.95
N LYS A 128 1.30 12.84 19.11
CA LYS A 128 2.11 13.63 18.18
C LYS A 128 1.89 13.19 16.73
N LYS A 129 1.66 14.15 15.84
CA LYS A 129 1.69 13.99 14.37
C LYS A 129 3.11 13.73 13.84
N ILE A 130 3.84 12.79 14.43
CA ILE A 130 5.15 12.36 13.93
C ILE A 130 4.88 11.45 12.71
N PRO A 131 5.58 11.66 11.58
CA PRO A 131 5.44 10.79 10.42
C PRO A 131 5.74 9.34 10.81
N SER A 132 4.80 8.43 10.51
CA SER A 132 4.90 6.98 10.75
C SER A 132 6.27 6.37 10.36
N PRO A 133 6.90 6.74 9.23
CA PRO A 133 8.20 6.18 8.84
C PRO A 133 9.33 6.42 9.87
N ILE A 134 9.31 7.55 10.57
CA ILE A 134 10.35 7.89 11.56
C ILE A 134 10.27 6.96 12.77
N ILE A 135 9.05 6.62 13.20
CA ILE A 135 8.82 5.74 14.35
C ILE A 135 9.24 4.31 14.02
N VAL A 136 8.98 3.85 12.80
CA VAL A 136 9.44 2.54 12.34
C VAL A 136 10.96 2.47 12.31
N ILE A 137 11.65 3.49 11.78
CA ILE A 137 13.11 3.55 11.75
C ILE A 137 13.70 3.56 13.16
N LEU A 138 13.13 4.36 14.07
CA LEU A 138 13.58 4.43 15.47
C LEU A 138 13.39 3.08 16.19
N CYS A 139 12.26 2.41 15.97
CA CYS A 139 11.98 1.11 16.55
C CYS A 139 12.93 0.03 16.00
N LEU A 140 13.27 0.09 14.71
CA LEU A 140 14.26 -0.77 14.06
C LEU A 140 15.68 -0.55 14.64
N LEU A 141 16.08 0.70 14.85
CA LEU A 141 17.38 1.03 15.44
C LEU A 141 17.47 0.58 16.90
N LEU A 142 16.41 0.77 17.68
CA LEU A 142 16.33 0.30 19.06
C LEU A 142 16.37 -1.24 19.14
N GLY A 143 15.71 -1.93 18.21
CA GLY A 143 15.75 -3.39 18.12
C GLY A 143 17.05 -3.97 17.55
N TRP A 144 17.90 -3.17 16.90
CA TRP A 144 19.25 -3.59 16.51
C TRP A 144 20.26 -3.39 17.66
N LEU A 145 20.04 -2.37 18.49
CA LEU A 145 20.91 -2.07 19.63
C LEU A 145 20.72 -3.02 20.83
N PHE A 146 19.65 -3.82 20.84
CA PHE A 146 19.27 -4.73 21.92
C PHE A 146 19.21 -6.18 21.41
#